data_AF-A0A0A1Z7Y2-F1
#
_entry.id   AF-A0A0A1Z7Y2-F1
#
_cell.length_a   1.000
_cell.length_b   1.000
_cell.length_c   1.000
_cell.angle_alpha   90.00
_cell.angle_beta   90.00
_cell.angle_gamma   90.00
#
_symmetry.space_group_name_H-M   'P 1'
#
loop_
_entity.id
_entity.type
_entity.pdbx_description
1 polymer ?
#
loop_
_entity_poly.entity_id
_entity_poly.type
_entity_poly.pdbx_seq_one_letter_code
_entity_poly.pdbx_strand_id
1 'polypeptide(L)'
;MLNFFAILLIIFIGILLLVFKKRSFRKLINKDKFHSVTLKKNNYKFLSNKKNFLYDHELKKYSLFYKKSQRNKMFSLFQGNTEDKLKALKIAEELADKSTLSILRKGLRDMSPEVVKISALLIIKFK
;
A
#
# COMPACT_ATOMS: atom_id res chain seq x y z
N MET A 1 -24.41 -44.71 26.76
CA MET A 1 -22.95 -44.92 26.72
C MET A 1 -22.35 -43.77 25.94
N LEU A 2 -21.40 -43.02 26.53
CA LEU A 2 -20.71 -41.97 25.79
C LEU A 2 -19.85 -42.64 24.71
N ASN A 3 -20.16 -42.35 23.44
CA ASN A 3 -19.35 -42.85 22.33
C ASN A 3 -17.91 -42.38 22.53
N PHE A 4 -16.95 -43.28 22.32
CA PHE A 4 -15.51 -42.99 22.41
C PHE A 4 -15.12 -41.72 21.62
N PHE A 5 -15.77 -41.50 20.48
CA PHE A 5 -15.64 -40.28 19.67
C PHE A 5 -16.06 -38.99 20.39
N ALA A 6 -17.10 -39.03 21.22
CA ALA A 6 -17.55 -37.87 21.99
C ALA A 6 -16.51 -37.47 23.05
N ILE A 7 -15.88 -38.46 23.69
CA ILE A 7 -14.82 -38.23 24.68
C ILE A 7 -13.58 -37.63 24.00
N LEU A 8 -13.18 -38.15 22.83
CA LEU A 8 -12.08 -37.59 22.04
C LEU A 8 -12.35 -36.14 21.60
N LEU A 9 -13.57 -35.82 21.17
CA LEU A 9 -13.96 -34.47 20.76
C LEU A 9 -13.86 -33.46 21.91
N ILE A 10 -14.31 -33.82 23.12
CA ILE A 10 -14.25 -32.94 24.29
C ILE A 10 -12.80 -32.64 24.66
N ILE A 11 -11.92 -33.66 24.65
CA ILE A 11 -10.49 -33.50 24.92
C ILE A 11 -9.85 -32.59 23.85
N PHE A 12 -10.19 -32.81 22.58
CA PHE A 12 -9.67 -32.01 21.48
C PHE A 12 -10.07 -30.53 21.58
N ILE A 13 -11.35 -30.24 21.89
CA ILE A 13 -11.83 -28.87 22.11
C ILE A 13 -11.10 -28.21 23.30
N GLY A 14 -10.86 -28.94 24.39
CA GLY A 14 -10.13 -28.44 25.56
C GLY A 14 -8.70 -28.02 25.22
N ILE A 15 -7.99 -28.86 24.47
CA ILE A 15 -6.61 -28.57 24.00
C ILE A 15 -6.61 -27.36 23.05
N LEU A 16 -7.57 -27.30 22.12
CA LEU A 16 -7.69 -26.19 21.17
C LEU A 16 -7.87 -24.85 21.91
N LEU A 17 -8.79 -24.80 22.87
CA LEU A 17 -9.04 -23.61 23.70
C LEU A 17 -7.81 -23.21 24.53
N LEU A 18 -7.06 -24.17 25.07
CA LEU A 18 -5.84 -23.91 25.82
C LEU A 18 -4.76 -23.24 24.94
N VAL A 19 -4.57 -23.74 23.71
CA VAL A 19 -3.62 -23.19 22.73
C VAL A 19 -4.05 -21.80 22.28
N PHE A 20 -5.34 -21.60 21.95
CA PHE A 20 -5.86 -20.30 21.53
C PHE A 20 -5.84 -19.26 22.66
N LYS A 21 -6.09 -19.66 23.92
CA LYS A 21 -5.99 -18.78 25.10
C LYS A 21 -4.55 -18.33 25.35
N LYS A 22 -3.57 -19.23 25.25
CA LYS A 22 -2.14 -18.87 25.38
C LYS A 22 -1.64 -18.00 24.22
N ARG A 23 -2.28 -18.13 23.05
CA ARG A 23 -2.04 -17.31 21.84
C ARG A 23 -2.99 -16.11 21.74
N SER A 24 -3.61 -15.64 22.84
CA SER A 24 -4.50 -14.48 22.79
C SER A 24 -3.72 -13.22 22.41
N PHE A 25 -3.94 -12.74 21.18
CA PHE A 25 -4.00 -11.34 20.72
C PHE A 25 -2.97 -10.28 21.17
N ARG A 26 -1.89 -10.62 21.90
CA ARG A 26 -0.81 -9.66 22.22
C ARG A 26 -0.13 -9.09 20.97
N LYS A 27 -0.28 -9.72 19.82
CA LYS A 27 0.19 -9.20 18.52
C LYS A 27 -0.80 -8.30 17.77
N LEU A 28 -2.09 -8.24 18.17
CA LEU A 28 -3.06 -7.35 17.53
C LEU A 28 -3.16 -5.97 18.20
N ILE A 29 -2.87 -5.88 19.50
CA ILE A 29 -2.90 -4.62 20.27
C ILE A 29 -1.55 -3.87 20.20
N ASN A 30 -0.45 -4.54 19.82
CA ASN A 30 0.84 -3.89 19.56
C ASN A 30 0.90 -3.11 18.23
N LYS A 31 -0.25 -2.70 17.69
CA LYS A 31 -0.31 -1.82 16.51
C LYS A 31 -0.61 -0.35 16.86
N ASP A 32 -0.69 -0.02 18.15
CA ASP A 32 -0.89 1.35 18.64
C ASP A 32 0.35 2.00 19.25
N LYS A 33 1.55 1.46 18.96
CA LYS A 33 2.78 2.25 19.04
C LYS A 33 3.22 2.66 17.63
N PHE A 34 2.35 3.43 16.97
CA PHE A 34 2.92 4.53 16.19
C PHE A 34 3.68 5.37 17.20
N HIS A 35 5.01 5.33 17.14
CA HIS A 35 5.81 6.39 17.73
C HIS A 35 5.19 7.70 17.24
N SER A 36 4.46 8.39 18.12
CA SER A 36 4.24 9.81 17.99
C SER A 36 5.64 10.39 18.05
N VAL A 37 6.27 10.54 16.89
CA VAL A 37 7.36 11.50 16.75
C VAL A 37 6.71 12.79 17.17
N THR A 38 6.97 13.19 18.41
CA THR A 38 6.69 14.51 18.94
C THR A 38 7.54 15.45 18.10
N LEU A 39 7.00 15.80 16.93
CA LEU A 39 7.45 16.93 16.15
C LEU A 39 7.24 18.13 17.05
N LYS A 40 8.33 18.55 17.71
CA LYS A 40 8.46 19.88 18.30
C LYS A 40 7.94 20.85 17.24
N LYS A 41 6.77 21.43 17.56
CA LYS A 41 6.01 22.31 16.71
C LYS A 41 6.74 23.65 16.67
N ASN A 42 7.78 23.74 15.84
CA ASN A 42 8.34 25.02 15.49
C ASN A 42 7.32 25.71 14.58
N ASN A 43 6.71 26.77 15.09
CA ASN A 43 5.60 27.52 14.50
C ASN A 43 6.02 28.35 13.27
N TYR A 44 6.68 27.76 12.28
CA TYR A 44 6.68 28.36 10.95
C TYR A 44 5.35 28.01 10.31
N LYS A 45 4.44 28.99 10.34
CA LYS A 45 3.14 28.97 9.69
C LYS A 45 3.35 28.92 8.17
N PHE A 46 3.73 27.75 7.64
CA PHE A 46 3.74 27.50 6.22
C PHE A 46 2.29 27.28 5.80
N LEU A 47 1.57 28.39 5.62
CA LEU A 47 0.34 28.46 4.84
C LEU A 47 0.72 28.08 3.41
N SER A 48 0.83 26.77 3.15
CA SER A 48 0.88 26.31 1.78
C SER A 48 -0.47 26.64 1.18
N ASN A 49 -0.52 27.67 0.34
CA ASN A 49 -1.57 27.90 -0.64
C ASN A 49 -1.58 26.71 -1.61
N LYS A 50 -1.91 25.51 -1.11
CA LYS A 50 -2.13 24.35 -1.95
C LYS A 50 -3.50 24.57 -2.57
N LYS A 51 -3.49 25.20 -3.74
CA LYS A 51 -4.53 24.96 -4.73
C LYS A 51 -4.74 23.44 -4.75
N ASN A 52 -5.90 22.99 -4.31
CA ASN A 52 -6.30 21.61 -4.47
C ASN A 52 -6.40 21.41 -5.98
N PHE A 53 -5.29 20.98 -6.60
CA PHE A 53 -5.31 20.45 -7.96
C PHE A 53 -6.21 19.22 -7.89
N LEU A 54 -7.47 19.43 -8.27
CA LEU A 54 -8.41 18.38 -8.58
C LEU A 54 -7.84 17.73 -9.82
N TYR A 55 -7.24 16.56 -9.63
CA TYR A 55 -6.75 15.74 -10.73
C TYR A 55 -7.99 15.36 -11.54
N ASP A 56 -8.05 15.79 -12.80
CA ASP A 56 -9.16 15.54 -13.74
C ASP A 56 -9.35 14.04 -14.10
N HIS A 57 -8.61 13.15 -13.42
CA HIS A 57 -8.54 11.72 -13.70
C HIS A 57 -9.30 10.84 -12.69
N GLU A 58 -10.16 11.43 -11.85
CA GLU A 58 -11.17 10.68 -11.10
C GLU A 58 -12.20 9.93 -12.00
N LEU A 59 -12.07 10.03 -13.32
CA LEU A 59 -12.98 9.47 -14.35
C LEU A 59 -13.18 7.94 -14.26
N LYS A 60 -12.23 7.16 -13.73
CA LYS A 60 -12.45 5.72 -13.49
C LYS A 60 -12.67 5.44 -12.01
N LYS A 61 -13.93 5.18 -11.64
CA LYS A 61 -14.35 4.68 -10.32
C LYS A 61 -13.88 3.23 -10.10
N TYR A 62 -12.56 3.03 -9.98
CA TYR A 62 -12.01 1.79 -9.48
C TYR A 62 -12.26 1.66 -7.97
N SER A 63 -12.58 0.46 -7.50
CA SER A 63 -12.69 0.18 -6.07
C SER A 63 -11.37 0.46 -5.35
N LEU A 64 -11.44 0.84 -4.08
CA LEU A 64 -10.25 1.07 -3.25
C LEU A 64 -9.35 -0.17 -3.18
N PHE A 65 -9.96 -1.37 -3.19
CA PHE A 65 -9.25 -2.65 -3.22
C PHE A 65 -8.47 -2.84 -4.53
N TYR A 66 -9.10 -2.55 -5.67
CA TYR A 66 -8.42 -2.64 -6.97
C TYR A 66 -7.25 -1.66 -7.05
N LYS A 67 -7.47 -0.38 -6.67
CA LYS A 67 -6.39 0.63 -6.64
C LYS A 67 -5.24 0.17 -5.75
N LYS A 68 -5.53 -0.42 -4.58
CA LYS A 68 -4.50 -0.95 -3.67
C LYS A 68 -3.74 -2.11 -4.29
N SER A 69 -4.43 -3.07 -4.90
CA SER A 69 -3.81 -4.22 -5.58
C SER A 69 -2.86 -3.76 -6.69
N GLN A 70 -3.33 -2.86 -7.55
CA GLN A 70 -2.54 -2.33 -8.66
C GLN A 70 -1.33 -1.54 -8.19
N ARG A 71 -1.44 -0.75 -7.11
CA ARG A 71 -0.28 -0.07 -6.52
C ARG A 71 0.76 -1.05 -6.03
N ASN A 72 0.36 -2.12 -5.34
CA ASN A 72 1.31 -3.12 -4.85
C ASN A 72 2.05 -3.78 -6.03
N LYS A 73 1.32 -4.14 -7.08
CA LYS A 73 1.87 -4.70 -8.33
C LYS A 73 2.82 -3.72 -9.02
N MET A 74 2.45 -2.44 -9.09
CA MET A 74 3.29 -1.38 -9.63
C MET A 74 4.59 -1.24 -8.83
N PHE A 75 4.53 -1.23 -7.50
CA PHE A 75 5.71 -1.15 -6.63
C PHE A 75 6.65 -2.36 -6.76
N SER A 76 6.11 -3.58 -6.93
CA SER A 76 6.93 -4.76 -7.13
C SER A 76 7.61 -4.75 -8.49
N LEU A 77 6.88 -4.41 -9.55
CA LEU A 77 7.40 -4.34 -10.92
C LEU A 77 8.49 -3.26 -11.07
N PHE A 78 8.35 -2.14 -10.38
CA PHE A 78 9.33 -1.05 -10.47
C PHE A 78 10.71 -1.38 -9.86
N GLN A 79 10.81 -2.47 -9.10
CA GLN A 79 12.09 -2.98 -8.58
C GLN A 79 12.80 -3.92 -9.57
N GLY A 80 12.12 -4.33 -10.64
CA GLY A 80 12.63 -5.27 -11.63
C GLY A 80 13.51 -4.62 -12.69
N ASN A 81 13.59 -5.30 -13.84
CA ASN A 81 14.32 -4.83 -15.01
C ASN A 81 13.59 -3.66 -15.72
N THR A 82 14.17 -3.16 -16.81
CA THR A 82 13.59 -2.06 -17.58
C THR A 82 12.17 -2.39 -18.07
N GLU A 83 11.92 -3.60 -18.56
CA GLU A 83 10.59 -4.00 -19.03
C GLU A 83 9.53 -4.00 -17.92
N ASP A 84 9.90 -4.48 -16.73
CA ASP A 84 9.00 -4.49 -15.58
C ASP A 84 8.72 -3.06 -15.10
N LYS A 85 9.72 -2.19 -15.13
CA LYS A 85 9.52 -0.75 -14.87
C LYS A 85 8.56 -0.14 -15.89
N LEU A 86 8.67 -0.47 -17.18
CA LEU A 86 7.73 0.01 -18.20
C LEU A 86 6.30 -0.51 -17.94
N LYS A 87 6.14 -1.78 -17.54
CA LYS A 87 4.84 -2.33 -17.11
C LYS A 87 4.29 -1.58 -15.89
N ALA A 88 5.14 -1.23 -14.92
CA ALA A 88 4.73 -0.43 -13.77
C ALA A 88 4.28 0.98 -14.17
N LEU A 89 4.95 1.63 -15.12
CA LEU A 89 4.54 2.94 -15.63
C LEU A 89 3.19 2.87 -16.36
N LYS A 90 2.89 1.79 -17.07
CA LYS A 90 1.56 1.55 -17.66
C LYS A 90 0.45 1.45 -16.60
N ILE A 91 0.72 0.80 -15.48
CA ILE A 91 -0.21 0.76 -14.34
C ILE A 91 -0.38 2.17 -13.73
N ALA A 92 0.70 2.93 -13.62
CA ALA A 92 0.64 4.31 -13.13
C ALA A 92 -0.27 5.18 -14.01
N GLU A 93 -0.13 5.05 -15.33
CA GLU A 93 -0.99 5.72 -16.32
C GLU A 93 -2.46 5.30 -16.17
N GLU A 94 -2.74 4.01 -16.05
CA GLU A 94 -4.11 3.50 -15.90
C GLU A 94 -4.78 4.01 -14.61
N LEU A 95 -4.03 4.01 -13.50
CA LEU A 95 -4.55 4.46 -12.21
C LEU A 95 -4.71 5.97 -12.12
N ALA A 96 -3.82 6.72 -12.75
CA ALA A 96 -3.78 8.19 -12.76
C ALA A 96 -3.98 8.83 -11.36
N ASP A 97 -3.49 8.14 -10.32
CA ASP A 97 -3.73 8.49 -8.92
C ASP A 97 -2.50 9.20 -8.35
N LYS A 98 -2.70 10.17 -7.44
CA LYS A 98 -1.64 10.91 -6.75
C LYS A 98 -0.62 9.99 -6.06
N SER A 99 -1.06 8.82 -5.61
CA SER A 99 -0.20 7.80 -5.00
C SER A 99 0.90 7.27 -5.94
N THR A 100 0.70 7.34 -7.26
CA THR A 100 1.66 6.89 -8.28
C THR A 100 2.85 7.84 -8.46
N LEU A 101 2.70 9.13 -8.07
CA LEU A 101 3.75 10.15 -8.22
C LEU A 101 5.07 9.78 -7.55
N SER A 102 5.02 9.02 -6.45
CA SER A 102 6.22 8.58 -5.74
C SER A 102 7.12 7.71 -6.63
N ILE A 103 6.53 6.84 -7.43
CA ILE A 103 7.23 5.97 -8.38
C ILE A 103 7.68 6.75 -9.60
N LEU A 104 6.83 7.61 -10.15
CA LEU A 104 7.22 8.44 -11.29
C LEU A 104 8.46 9.30 -10.99
N ARG A 105 8.55 9.86 -9.77
CA ARG A 105 9.73 10.60 -9.32
C ARG A 105 10.98 9.72 -9.19
N LYS A 106 10.83 8.44 -8.84
CA LYS A 106 11.94 7.48 -8.87
C LYS A 106 12.36 7.20 -10.31
N GLY A 107 11.41 7.08 -11.24
CA GLY A 107 11.68 6.88 -12.66
C GLY A 107 12.43 8.01 -13.35
N LEU A 108 12.32 9.25 -12.86
CA LEU A 108 13.17 10.35 -13.31
C LEU A 108 14.66 10.17 -13.01
N ARG A 109 15.01 9.26 -12.07
CA ARG A 109 16.39 8.94 -11.69
C ARG A 109 16.83 7.57 -12.23
N ASP A 110 16.04 6.99 -13.13
CA ASP A 110 16.36 5.69 -13.72
C ASP A 110 17.51 5.80 -14.73
N MET A 111 18.24 4.71 -14.93
CA MET A 111 19.30 4.65 -15.94
C MET A 111 18.73 4.50 -17.35
N SER A 112 17.53 3.92 -17.49
CA SER A 112 16.89 3.77 -18.80
C SER A 112 16.29 5.10 -19.26
N PRO A 113 16.71 5.64 -20.42
CA PRO A 113 16.17 6.90 -20.94
C PRO A 113 14.67 6.80 -21.26
N GLU A 114 14.20 5.60 -21.61
CA GLU A 114 12.78 5.36 -21.89
C GLU A 114 11.92 5.50 -20.64
N VAL A 115 12.37 4.90 -19.53
CA VAL A 115 11.70 4.98 -18.22
C VAL A 115 11.64 6.44 -17.75
N VAL A 116 12.74 7.19 -17.93
CA VAL A 116 12.81 8.63 -17.60
C VAL A 116 11.81 9.43 -18.43
N LYS A 117 11.79 9.24 -19.75
CA LYS A 117 10.91 9.96 -20.68
C LYS A 117 9.43 9.74 -20.35
N ILE A 118 9.02 8.48 -20.18
CA ILE A 118 7.62 8.15 -19.85
C ILE A 118 7.25 8.69 -18.47
N SER A 119 8.14 8.56 -17.48
CA SER A 119 7.89 9.10 -16.14
C SER A 119 7.67 10.60 -16.15
N ALA A 120 8.49 11.35 -16.90
CA ALA A 120 8.34 12.79 -17.07
C ALA A 120 7.01 13.16 -17.74
N LEU A 121 6.65 12.46 -18.83
CA LEU A 121 5.38 12.68 -19.52
C LEU A 121 4.17 12.44 -18.61
N LEU A 122 4.17 11.36 -17.83
CA LEU A 122 3.09 11.06 -16.89
C LEU A 122 2.99 12.09 -15.77
N ILE A 123 4.12 12.60 -15.24
CA ILE A 123 4.11 13.66 -14.23
C ILE A 123 3.47 14.94 -14.79
N ILE A 124 3.77 15.30 -16.04
CA ILE A 124 3.18 16.47 -16.69
C ILE A 124 1.68 16.26 -16.87
N LYS A 125 1.25 15.09 -17.36
CA LYS A 125 -0.17 14.75 -17.57
C LYS A 125 -0.98 14.78 -16.27
N PHE A 126 -0.34 14.44 -15.14
CA PHE A 126 -0.99 14.43 -13.84
C PHE A 126 -0.99 15.81 -13.15
N LYS A 127 -0.24 16.81 -13.63
CA LYS A 127 -0.17 18.12 -12.97
C LYS A 127 -1.38 18.99 -13.30
#